data_AF-X1UY23-F1
#
_entry.id   AF-X1UY23-F1
#
_cell.length_a   1.000
_cell.length_b   1.000
_cell.length_c   1.000
_cell.angle_alpha   90.00
_cell.angle_beta   90.00
_cell.angle_gamma   90.00
#
_symmetry.space_group_name_H-M   'P 1'
#
loop_
_entity.id
_entity.type
_entity.pdbx_description
1 polymer ?
#
loop_
_entity_poly.entity_id
_entity_poly.type
_entity_poly.pdbx_seq_one_letter_code
_entity_poly.pdbx_strand_id
1 'polypeptide(L)' 'MTIPQTEKSKPELCTIRIMFPVVSDDEAIMCKKRIAEALSDIPDMNIQFSIMNMPTKPNMGM' A
#
# COMPACT_ATOMS: atom_id res chain seq x y z
N MET A 1 31.64 5.76 31.13
CA MET A 1 30.28 5.77 31.70
C MET A 1 29.39 5.02 30.74
N THR A 2 28.98 3.83 31.12
CA THR A 2 28.09 2.96 30.35
C THR A 2 26.65 3.31 30.72
N ILE A 3 25.80 3.61 29.73
CA ILE A 3 24.38 3.28 29.78
C ILE A 3 24.03 2.68 28.41
N PRO A 4 23.62 1.40 28.34
CA PRO A 4 23.28 0.72 27.10
C PRO A 4 21.85 1.11 26.69
N GLN A 5 21.66 1.63 25.48
CA GLN A 5 20.33 1.69 24.88
C GLN A 5 19.98 0.31 24.34
N THR A 6 19.56 -0.57 25.24
CA THR A 6 18.70 -1.70 24.92
C THR A 6 17.27 -1.17 24.81
N GLU A 7 16.91 -0.58 23.68
CA GLU A 7 15.50 -0.39 23.35
C GLU A 7 15.21 -1.30 22.16
N LYS A 8 14.50 -2.40 22.41
CA LYS A 8 13.87 -3.19 21.35
C LYS A 8 12.92 -2.23 20.64
N SER A 9 13.41 -1.58 19.59
CA SER A 9 12.68 -0.68 18.74
C SER A 9 11.37 -1.36 18.36
N LYS A 10 10.25 -0.72 18.74
CA LYS A 10 8.91 -1.19 18.37
C LYS A 10 8.90 -1.49 16.86
N PRO A 11 8.19 -2.54 16.40
CA PRO A 11 8.13 -2.84 14.98
C PRO A 11 7.63 -1.61 14.21
N GLU A 12 8.40 -1.18 13.21
CA GLU A 12 8.05 -0.05 12.34
C GLU A 12 7.20 -0.57 11.18
N LEU A 13 6.13 0.17 10.85
CA LEU A 13 5.23 -0.18 9.75
C LEU A 13 5.56 0.67 8.51
N CYS A 14 5.99 0.02 7.43
CA CYS A 14 6.13 0.66 6.13
C CYS A 14 4.78 0.63 5.39
N THR A 15 4.24 1.80 5.00
CA THR A 15 2.97 1.91 4.25
C THR A 15 3.19 2.62 2.92
N ILE A 16 2.75 2.00 1.83
CA ILE A 16 2.81 2.57 0.48
C ILE A 16 1.38 2.58 -0.10
N ARG A 17 0.92 3.75 -0.57
CA ARG A 17 -0.38 3.90 -1.23
C ARG A 17 -0.18 4.19 -2.71
N ILE A 18 -0.62 3.27 -3.58
CA ILE A 18 -0.51 3.38 -5.03
C ILE A 18 -1.91 3.50 -5.61
N MET A 19 -2.16 4.52 -6.44
CA MET A 19 -3.45 4.78 -7.07
C MET A 19 -3.22 5.07 -8.56
N PHE A 20 -3.93 4.35 -9.43
CA PHE A 20 -3.85 4.52 -10.88
C PHE A 20 -5.20 4.16 -11.52
N PRO A 21 -5.55 4.76 -12.69
CA PRO A 21 -6.67 4.28 -13.51
C PRO A 21 -6.51 2.80 -13.82
N VAL A 22 -7.58 2.04 -13.69
CA VAL A 22 -7.71 0.69 -14.25
C VAL A 22 -8.84 0.70 -15.28
N VAL A 23 -8.65 -0.03 -16.37
CA VAL A 23 -9.64 -0.11 -17.45
C VAL A 23 -10.65 -1.22 -17.18
N SER A 24 -10.27 -2.22 -16.38
CA SER A 24 -11.15 -3.32 -15.95
C SER A 24 -10.76 -3.88 -14.58
N ASP A 25 -11.68 -4.63 -13.96
CA ASP A 25 -11.43 -5.35 -12.72
C ASP A 25 -10.32 -6.39 -12.87
N ASP A 26 -10.22 -7.04 -14.03
CA ASP A 26 -9.18 -8.03 -14.32
C ASP A 26 -7.77 -7.42 -14.29
N GLU A 27 -7.60 -6.21 -14.82
CA GLU A 27 -6.35 -5.47 -14.76
C GLU A 27 -5.97 -5.16 -13.30
N ALA A 28 -6.95 -4.71 -12.51
CA ALA A 28 -6.75 -4.40 -11.10
C ALA A 28 -6.34 -5.65 -10.29
N ILE A 29 -6.97 -6.80 -10.57
CA ILE A 29 -6.63 -8.09 -9.96
C ILE A 29 -5.23 -8.54 -10.36
N MET A 30 -4.86 -8.37 -11.63
CA MET A 30 -3.50 -8.70 -12.12
C MET A 30 -2.43 -7.88 -11.39
N CYS A 31 -2.67 -6.57 -11.24
CA CYS A 31 -1.78 -5.70 -10.48
C CYS A 31 -1.64 -6.15 -9.03
N LYS A 32 -2.76 -6.47 -8.35
CA LYS A 32 -2.73 -7.01 -6.98
C LYS A 32 -1.85 -8.27 -6.89
N LYS A 33 -2.00 -9.20 -7.83
CA LYS A 33 -1.21 -10.44 -7.86
C LYS A 33 0.28 -10.18 -8.02
N ARG A 34 0.66 -9.30 -8.97
CA ARG A 34 2.07 -8.92 -9.20
C ARG A 34 2.69 -8.24 -7.99
N ILE A 35 1.94 -7.37 -7.31
CA ILE A 35 2.41 -6.71 -6.07
C ILE A 35 2.58 -7.74 -4.95
N ALA A 36 1.64 -8.68 -4.80
CA ALA A 36 1.74 -9.73 -3.79
C ALA A 36 2.94 -10.65 -4.02
N GLU A 37 3.21 -11.00 -5.28
CA GLU A 37 4.38 -11.78 -5.68
C GLU A 37 5.69 -11.01 -5.43
N ALA A 38 5.76 -9.73 -5.80
CA ALA A 38 6.95 -8.90 -5.59
C ALA A 38 7.27 -8.67 -4.09
N LEU A 39 6.28 -8.82 -3.20
CA LEU A 39 6.42 -8.61 -1.77
C LEU A 39 6.32 -9.91 -0.97
N SER A 40 6.39 -11.08 -1.62
CA SER A 40 6.20 -12.39 -0.98
C SER A 40 7.23 -12.70 0.11
N ASP A 41 8.41 -12.08 0.02
CA ASP A 41 9.52 -12.31 0.95
C ASP A 41 9.40 -11.52 2.25
N ILE A 42 8.42 -10.61 2.35
CA ILE A 42 8.18 -9.79 3.54
C ILE A 42 7.20 -10.54 4.47
N PRO A 43 7.62 -10.98 5.66
CA PRO A 43 6.73 -11.64 6.62
C PRO A 43 5.66 -10.67 7.12
N ASP A 44 4.49 -11.21 7.46
CA ASP A 44 3.36 -10.46 8.04
C ASP A 44 2.83 -9.29 7.17
N MET A 45 3.11 -9.34 5.86
CA MET A 45 2.70 -8.33 4.90
C MET A 45 1.18 -8.37 4.66
N ASN A 46 0.53 -7.21 4.71
CA ASN A 46 -0.90 -7.05 4.44
C ASN A 46 -1.14 -6.15 3.23
N ILE A 47 -1.92 -6.63 2.26
CA ILE A 47 -2.34 -5.84 1.09
C ILE A 47 -3.76 -5.36 1.30
N GLN A 48 -3.91 -4.06 1.51
CA GLN A 48 -5.21 -3.40 1.42
C GLN A 48 -5.49 -3.03 -0.05
N PHE A 49 -6.47 -3.69 -0.66
CA PHE A 49 -6.87 -3.47 -2.05
C PHE A 49 -8.32 -2.98 -2.11
N SER A 50 -8.55 -1.89 -2.86
CA SER A 50 -9.88 -1.31 -3.08
C SER A 50 -9.99 -0.74 -4.49
N ILE A 51 -11.08 -1.07 -5.20
CA ILE A 51 -11.47 -0.41 -6.45
C ILE A 51 -12.48 0.67 -6.08
N MET A 52 -12.21 1.91 -6.49
CA MET A 52 -13.09 3.05 -6.25
C MET A 52 -13.28 3.80 -7.56
N ASN A 53 -14.46 4.39 -7.75
CA ASN A 53 -14.67 5.34 -8.84
C ASN A 53 -13.65 6.47 -8.70
N MET A 54 -13.05 6.89 -9.82
CA MET A 54 -12.20 8.07 -9.80
C MET A 54 -12.98 9.22 -9.17
N PRO A 55 -12.36 9.95 -8.21
CA PRO A 55 -12.94 11.19 -7.76
C PRO A 55 -13.12 12.06 -9.01
N THR A 56 -14.37 12.29 -9.40
CA THR A 56 -14.68 13.40 -10.30
C THR A 56 -14.10 14.61 -9.58
N LYS A 57 -13.09 15.25 -10.18
CA LYS A 57 -12.55 16.50 -9.65
C LYS A 57 -13.77 17.34 -9.24
N PRO A 58 -13.86 17.81 -7.99
CA PRO A 58 -14.89 18.77 -7.66
C PRO A 58 -14.74 19.88 -8.69
N ASN A 59 -15.80 20.11 -9.46
CA ASN A 59 -15.87 21.26 -10.34
C ASN A 59 -15.83 22.47 -9.40
N MET A 60 -14.62 22.96 -9.11
CA MET A 60 -14.43 24.22 -8.41
C MET A 60 -14.68 25.31 -9.45
N GLY A 61 -15.97 25.44 -9.78
CA GLY A 61 -16.49 26.21 -10.89
C GLY A 61 -17.87 26.75 -10.53
N MET A 62 -17.92 27.50 -9.44
CA MET A 62 -18.63 28.79 -9.24
C MET A 62 -18.49 29.22 -7.78
#